data_AF-A0A969QKP6-F1
#
_entry.id   AF-A0A969QKP6-F1
#
_cell.length_a   1.000
_cell.length_b   1.000
_cell.length_c   1.000
_cell.angle_alpha   90.00
_cell.angle_beta   90.00
_cell.angle_gamma   90.00
#
_symmetry.space_group_name_H-M   'P 1'
#
loop_
_entity.id
_entity.type
_entity.pdbx_description
1 polymer ?
#
loop_
_entity_poly.entity_id
_entity_poly.type
_entity_poly.pdbx_seq_one_letter_code
_entity_poly.pdbx_strand_id
1 'polypeptide(L)'
;MSQEQTLKFGQPIRYELTLVSNIQLKNLSIGSSFFNSSGTCVGTLITEEFSVEPHQPLILELVVASMNLAPDSYHAGFSIGYGQEEGTRKDLDIVIGKPAFEILPLSDDTSYMANWHPNWGNVAFTDVRLTQVSDRKISSVL
;
A
#
# COMPACT_ATOMS: atom_id res chain seq x y z
N MET A 1 1.12 21.62 -2.93
CA MET A 1 -0.02 20.79 -2.49
C MET A 1 -0.11 19.63 -3.46
N SER A 2 0.17 18.39 -3.03
CA SER A 2 -0.14 17.22 -3.85
C SER A 2 -1.66 17.11 -3.93
N GLN A 3 -2.22 16.87 -5.12
CA GLN A 3 -3.63 16.49 -5.22
C GLN A 3 -3.81 15.19 -4.42
N GLU A 4 -4.65 15.23 -3.38
CA GLU A 4 -5.03 14.01 -2.67
C GLU A 4 -5.84 13.15 -3.64
N GLN A 5 -5.47 11.87 -3.75
CA GLN A 5 -6.10 10.97 -4.69
C GLN A 5 -7.42 10.48 -4.11
N THR A 6 -8.51 10.67 -4.83
CA THR A 6 -9.84 10.26 -4.40
C THR A 6 -10.22 8.93 -5.06
N LEU A 7 -10.76 8.00 -4.27
CA LEU A 7 -11.18 6.67 -4.70
C LEU A 7 -12.64 6.45 -4.29
N LYS A 8 -13.40 5.68 -5.09
CA LYS A 8 -14.74 5.24 -4.67
C LYS A 8 -14.63 4.05 -3.73
N PHE A 9 -15.59 3.93 -2.81
CA PHE A 9 -15.73 2.74 -1.97
C PHE A 9 -15.64 1.44 -2.80
N GLY A 10 -14.86 0.48 -2.29
CA GLY A 10 -14.67 -0.82 -2.92
C GLY A 10 -13.76 -0.83 -4.16
N GLN A 11 -13.22 0.32 -4.59
CA GLN A 11 -12.23 0.32 -5.65
C GLN A 11 -10.87 -0.19 -5.15
N PRO A 12 -10.15 -0.95 -5.99
CA PRO A 12 -8.81 -1.40 -5.66
C PRO A 12 -7.86 -0.21 -5.51
N ILE A 13 -7.00 -0.27 -4.51
CA ILE A 13 -5.93 0.71 -4.32
C ILE A 13 -4.68 0.21 -5.02
N ARG A 14 -4.02 1.10 -5.77
CA ARG A 14 -2.80 0.79 -6.53
C ARG A 14 -1.68 1.73 -6.15
N TYR A 15 -0.53 1.16 -5.82
CA TYR A 15 0.70 1.89 -5.53
C TYR A 15 1.78 1.48 -6.49
N GLU A 16 2.52 2.46 -6.99
CA GLU A 16 3.77 2.24 -7.70
C GLU A 16 4.93 2.50 -6.72
N LEU A 17 5.74 1.47 -6.49
CA LEU A 17 6.89 1.52 -5.58
C LEU A 17 8.15 1.40 -6.43
N THR A 18 9.06 2.36 -6.31
CA THR A 18 10.37 2.32 -6.98
C THR A 18 11.44 2.01 -5.94
N LEU A 19 12.22 0.95 -6.20
CA LEU A 19 13.26 0.48 -5.30
C LEU A 19 14.62 0.54 -5.99
N VAL A 20 15.63 0.99 -5.27
CA VAL A 20 17.02 0.98 -5.72
C VAL A 20 17.87 0.45 -4.58
N SER A 21 18.78 -0.46 -4.89
CA SER A 21 19.72 -1.01 -3.94
C SER A 21 21.15 -0.90 -4.46
N ASN A 22 22.11 -0.70 -3.56
CA ASN A 22 23.55 -0.74 -3.89
C ASN A 22 24.12 -2.16 -3.85
N ILE A 23 23.35 -3.13 -3.35
CA ILE A 23 23.74 -4.52 -3.20
C ILE A 23 22.62 -5.44 -3.66
N GLN A 24 22.97 -6.69 -3.99
CA GLN A 24 21.96 -7.69 -4.29
C GLN A 24 21.30 -8.12 -2.99
N LEU A 25 19.97 -8.20 -3.00
CA LEU A 25 19.18 -8.67 -1.87
C LEU A 25 18.10 -9.64 -2.38
N LYS A 26 17.87 -10.70 -1.62
CA LYS A 26 16.90 -11.76 -1.92
C LYS A 26 15.93 -11.91 -0.76
N ASN A 27 14.82 -12.60 -1.01
CA ASN A 27 13.78 -12.91 -0.02
C ASN A 27 13.25 -11.64 0.67
N LEU A 28 13.06 -10.58 -0.13
CA LEU A 28 12.50 -9.31 0.32
C LEU A 28 10.99 -9.35 0.20
N SER A 29 10.29 -8.75 1.16
CA SER A 29 8.85 -8.50 1.10
C SER A 29 8.55 -7.03 1.36
N ILE A 30 7.41 -6.53 0.88
CA ILE A 30 6.85 -5.24 1.29
C ILE A 30 5.82 -5.49 2.39
N GLY A 31 5.98 -4.78 3.50
CA GLY A 31 4.97 -4.65 4.55
C GLY A 31 4.29 -3.30 4.38
N SER A 32 2.97 -3.24 4.51
CA SER A 32 2.24 -1.98 4.48
C SER A 32 1.18 -1.92 5.57
N SER A 33 0.95 -0.71 6.07
CA SER A 33 -0.08 -0.40 7.06
C SER A 33 -0.89 0.80 6.58
N PHE A 34 -2.19 0.74 6.77
CA PHE A 34 -3.12 1.81 6.40
C PHE A 34 -3.65 2.46 7.65
N PHE A 35 -3.75 3.78 7.61
CA PHE A 35 -4.14 4.60 8.75
C PHE A 35 -5.22 5.57 8.33
N ASN A 36 -6.23 5.77 9.18
CA ASN A 36 -7.29 6.75 8.95
C ASN A 36 -6.85 8.18 9.32
N SER A 37 -7.77 9.15 9.19
CA SER A 37 -7.53 10.56 9.49
C SER A 37 -7.15 10.82 10.96
N SER A 38 -7.53 9.93 11.86
CA SER A 38 -7.16 9.96 13.28
C SER A 38 -5.82 9.27 13.59
N GLY A 39 -5.11 8.76 12.57
CA GLY A 39 -3.85 8.03 12.73
C GLY A 39 -4.03 6.60 13.27
N THR A 40 -5.25 6.08 13.35
CA THR A 40 -5.51 4.71 13.76
C THR A 40 -5.15 3.75 12.63
N CYS A 41 -4.36 2.72 12.92
CA CYS A 41 -4.08 1.67 11.94
C CYS A 41 -5.33 0.81 11.72
N VAL A 42 -5.85 0.81 10.50
CA VAL A 42 -7.08 0.08 10.13
C VAL A 42 -6.78 -1.29 9.51
N GLY A 43 -5.53 -1.56 9.18
CA GLY A 43 -5.08 -2.88 8.74
C GLY A 43 -3.69 -2.86 8.12
N THR A 44 -3.14 -4.05 7.94
CA THR A 44 -1.78 -4.27 7.43
C THR A 44 -1.75 -5.36 6.38
N LEU A 45 -0.67 -5.42 5.62
CA LEU A 45 -0.37 -6.49 4.66
C LEU A 45 1.13 -6.79 4.63
N ILE A 46 1.44 -7.99 4.14
CA ILE A 46 2.78 -8.37 3.70
C ILE A 46 2.65 -9.04 2.33
N THR A 47 3.52 -8.69 1.40
CA THR A 47 3.54 -9.27 0.05
C THR A 47 4.32 -10.58 -0.02
N GLU A 48 4.19 -11.26 -1.15
CA GLU A 48 5.13 -12.31 -1.55
C GLU A 48 6.58 -11.80 -1.68
N GLU A 49 7.52 -12.75 -1.69
CA GLU A 49 8.94 -12.45 -1.74
C GLU A 49 9.44 -12.10 -3.14
N PHE A 50 10.40 -11.19 -3.23
CA PHE A 50 11.09 -10.81 -4.44
C PHE A 50 12.58 -10.56 -4.18
N SER A 51 13.32 -10.27 -5.25
CA SER A 51 14.75 -9.93 -5.19
C SER A 51 15.01 -8.62 -5.91
N VAL A 52 16.09 -7.93 -5.52
CA VAL A 52 16.56 -6.71 -6.17
C VAL A 52 18.01 -6.87 -6.58
N GLU A 53 18.33 -6.38 -7.78
CA GLU A 53 19.68 -6.36 -8.32
C GLU A 53 20.38 -5.03 -7.99
N PRO A 54 21.71 -5.03 -7.80
CA PRO A 54 22.46 -3.80 -7.54
C PRO A 54 22.29 -2.77 -8.67
N HIS A 55 22.05 -1.52 -8.31
CA HIS A 55 22.01 -0.35 -9.19
C HIS A 55 20.98 -0.42 -10.33
N GLN A 56 20.01 -1.33 -10.25
CA GLN A 56 18.91 -1.43 -11.19
C GLN A 56 17.61 -1.04 -10.49
N PRO A 57 16.95 0.06 -10.89
CA PRO A 57 15.65 0.41 -10.36
C PRO A 57 14.63 -0.69 -10.63
N LEU A 58 14.03 -1.22 -9.56
CA LEU A 58 12.90 -2.14 -9.63
C LEU A 58 11.62 -1.35 -9.40
N ILE A 59 10.72 -1.35 -10.39
CA ILE A 59 9.39 -0.74 -10.26
C ILE A 59 8.39 -1.85 -10.00
N LEU A 60 7.65 -1.71 -8.90
CA LEU A 60 6.61 -2.64 -8.47
C LEU A 60 5.26 -1.95 -8.46
N GLU A 61 4.22 -2.63 -8.96
CA GLU A 61 2.83 -2.29 -8.72
C GLU A 61 2.30 -3.17 -7.59
N LEU A 62 1.88 -2.53 -6.50
CA LEU A 62 1.15 -3.15 -5.40
C LEU A 62 -0.34 -2.85 -5.56
N VAL A 63 -1.16 -3.89 -5.65
CA VAL A 63 -2.61 -3.79 -5.76
C VAL A 63 -3.24 -4.39 -4.51
N VAL A 64 -4.13 -3.64 -3.86
CA VAL A 64 -4.97 -4.14 -2.76
C VAL A 64 -6.41 -4.04 -3.20
N ALA A 65 -7.02 -5.18 -3.54
CA ALA A 65 -8.29 -5.18 -4.26
C ALA A 65 -9.53 -5.06 -3.37
N SER A 66 -9.48 -5.60 -2.16
CA SER A 66 -10.67 -5.78 -1.31
C SER A 66 -10.50 -5.17 0.08
N MET A 67 -10.27 -3.85 0.16
CA MET A 67 -10.03 -3.21 1.47
C MET A 67 -11.29 -2.80 2.23
N ASN A 68 -12.45 -2.70 1.56
CA ASN A 68 -13.74 -2.27 2.15
C ASN A 68 -13.61 -1.10 3.16
N LEU A 69 -12.69 -0.18 2.90
CA LEU A 69 -12.47 0.98 3.77
C LEU A 69 -13.71 1.87 3.75
N ALA A 70 -14.16 2.30 4.92
CA ALA A 70 -15.23 3.26 5.03
C ALA A 70 -14.83 4.61 4.39
N PRO A 71 -15.79 5.50 4.09
CA PRO A 71 -15.46 6.85 3.66
C PRO A 71 -14.70 7.62 4.75
N ASP A 72 -13.45 8.00 4.46
CA ASP A 72 -12.54 8.81 5.31
C ASP A 72 -11.31 9.21 4.47
N SER A 73 -10.48 10.08 5.04
CA SER A 73 -9.11 10.29 4.57
C SER A 73 -8.18 9.24 5.17
N TYR A 74 -7.29 8.70 4.35
CA TYR A 74 -6.34 7.66 4.72
C TYR A 74 -4.93 7.99 4.25
N HIS A 75 -3.95 7.34 4.88
CA HIS A 75 -2.60 7.27 4.37
C HIS A 75 -2.01 5.89 4.60
N ALA A 76 -1.00 5.54 3.80
CA ALA A 76 -0.27 4.29 3.94
C ALA A 76 1.15 4.54 4.46
N GLY A 77 1.69 3.53 5.15
CA GLY A 77 3.11 3.35 5.37
C GLY A 77 3.58 2.08 4.64
N PHE A 78 4.83 2.08 4.18
CA PHE A 78 5.48 0.97 3.52
C PHE A 78 6.82 0.69 4.16
N SER A 79 7.17 -0.58 4.29
CA SER A 79 8.47 -1.04 4.73
C SER A 79 8.96 -2.12 3.78
N ILE A 80 10.26 -2.18 3.54
CA ILE A 80 10.89 -3.32 2.88
C ILE A 80 11.80 -4.04 3.85
N GLY A 81 11.82 -5.36 3.80
CA GLY A 81 12.56 -6.18 4.75
C GLY A 81 12.59 -7.63 4.33
N TYR A 82 13.37 -8.43 5.07
CA TYR A 82 13.48 -9.87 4.89
C TYR A 82 13.20 -10.63 6.18
N GLY A 83 12.95 -11.93 6.04
CA GLY A 83 12.69 -12.84 7.14
C GLY A 83 11.20 -13.02 7.42
N GLN A 84 10.76 -14.28 7.36
CA GLN A 84 9.44 -14.72 7.84
C GLN A 84 9.50 -16.08 8.56
N GLU A 85 10.49 -16.94 8.26
CA GLU A 85 10.51 -18.33 8.74
C GLU A 85 10.77 -18.50 10.26
N GLU A 86 11.45 -17.55 10.93
CA GLU A 86 11.78 -17.66 12.37
C GLU A 86 11.20 -16.52 13.24
N GLY A 87 10.18 -15.82 12.72
CA GLY A 87 9.28 -15.01 13.56
C GLY A 87 9.63 -13.55 13.77
N THR A 88 10.68 -13.00 13.13
CA THR A 88 10.88 -11.54 13.12
C THR A 88 11.35 -11.06 11.75
N ARG A 89 10.47 -10.33 11.05
CA ARG A 89 10.85 -9.59 9.84
C ARG A 89 11.77 -8.45 10.24
N LYS A 90 12.87 -8.27 9.51
CA LYS A 90 13.80 -7.16 9.71
C LYS A 90 13.63 -6.13 8.61
N ASP A 91 13.21 -4.94 9.00
CA ASP A 91 13.03 -3.83 8.08
C ASP A 91 14.38 -3.20 7.72
N LEU A 92 14.56 -2.95 6.43
CA LEU A 92 15.71 -2.29 5.83
C LEU A 92 15.45 -0.80 5.61
N ASP A 93 14.25 -0.46 5.15
CA ASP A 93 13.82 0.92 4.90
C ASP A 93 12.30 1.04 5.09
N ILE A 94 11.85 2.24 5.49
CA ILE A 94 10.46 2.53 5.84
C ILE A 94 10.09 3.95 5.39
N VAL A 95 8.95 4.08 4.71
CA VAL A 95 8.29 5.34 4.39
C VAL A 95 6.92 5.37 5.06
N ILE A 96 6.64 6.38 5.89
CA ILE A 96 5.37 6.52 6.62
C ILE A 96 4.71 7.85 6.25
N GLY A 97 3.38 7.85 6.15
CA GLY A 97 2.58 9.07 6.00
C GLY A 97 2.28 9.46 4.55
N LYS A 98 2.74 8.67 3.57
CA LYS A 98 2.47 8.89 2.14
C LYS A 98 2.40 7.56 1.37
N PRO A 99 1.57 7.49 0.32
CA PRO A 99 0.66 8.54 -0.15
C PRO A 99 -0.61 8.62 0.70
N ALA A 100 -1.24 9.80 0.70
CA ALA A 100 -2.55 10.03 1.29
C ALA A 100 -3.63 9.97 0.19
N PHE A 101 -4.81 9.47 0.55
CA PHE A 101 -5.95 9.29 -0.35
C PHE A 101 -7.27 9.41 0.43
N GLU A 102 -8.37 9.62 -0.28
CA GLU A 102 -9.70 9.72 0.30
C GLU A 102 -10.62 8.65 -0.30
N ILE A 103 -11.43 8.00 0.54
CA ILE A 103 -12.51 7.13 0.09
C ILE A 103 -13.82 7.92 0.11
N LEU A 104 -14.48 8.01 -1.04
CA LEU A 104 -15.77 8.70 -1.16
C LEU A 104 -16.94 7.84 -0.66
N PRO A 105 -18.00 8.49 -0.14
CA PRO A 105 -19.29 7.85 0.10
C PRO A 105 -19.85 7.17 -1.16
N LEU A 106 -20.63 6.10 -0.94
CA LEU A 106 -21.36 5.39 -2.01
C LEU A 106 -22.50 6.23 -2.60
N SER A 107 -23.03 7.18 -1.84
CA SER A 107 -24.12 8.08 -2.23
C SER A 107 -23.96 9.44 -1.55
N ASP A 108 -24.53 10.49 -2.14
CA ASP A 108 -24.64 11.83 -1.53
C ASP A 108 -25.54 11.83 -0.27
N ASP A 109 -26.29 10.75 -0.06
CA ASP A 109 -27.06 10.53 1.16
C ASP A 109 -26.10 10.08 2.28
N THR A 110 -25.79 11.01 3.19
CA THR A 110 -24.87 10.83 4.33
C THR A 110 -25.37 9.81 5.36
N SER A 111 -26.57 9.27 5.19
CA SER A 111 -27.19 8.27 6.07
C SER A 111 -26.46 6.92 6.13
N TYR A 112 -25.56 6.64 5.18
CA TYR A 112 -24.75 5.40 5.14
C TYR A 112 -23.28 5.59 5.55
N MET A 113 -22.96 6.61 6.35
CA MET A 113 -21.63 6.72 6.96
C MET A 113 -21.46 5.66 8.05
N ALA A 114 -20.93 4.51 7.67
CA ALA A 114 -20.43 3.54 8.65
C ALA A 114 -19.16 4.11 9.27
N ASN A 115 -19.30 4.85 10.38
CA ASN A 115 -18.17 5.14 11.26
C ASN A 115 -17.86 3.85 12.03
N TRP A 116 -16.88 3.10 11.55
CA TRP A 116 -16.43 1.88 12.23
C TRP A 116 -15.73 2.29 13.53
N HIS A 117 -15.99 1.55 14.60
CA HIS A 117 -15.29 1.78 15.86
C HIS A 117 -13.78 1.48 15.63
N PRO A 118 -12.86 2.39 16.03
CA PRO A 118 -11.44 2.30 15.67
C PRO A 118 -10.71 1.07 16.24
N ASN A 119 -11.33 0.35 17.18
CA ASN A 119 -10.73 -0.76 17.92
C ASN A 119 -11.38 -2.13 17.63
N TRP A 120 -11.81 -2.39 16.39
CA TRP A 120 -12.31 -3.73 16.01
C TRP A 120 -11.22 -4.81 15.90
N GLY A 121 -9.97 -4.46 16.18
CA GLY A 121 -8.84 -5.39 16.20
C GLY A 121 -7.96 -5.27 14.95
N ASN A 122 -6.98 -6.17 14.84
CA ASN A 122 -6.01 -6.15 13.75
C ASN A 122 -6.61 -6.80 12.49
N VAL A 123 -6.63 -6.07 11.38
CA VAL A 123 -7.05 -6.58 10.07
C VAL A 123 -5.82 -6.87 9.23
N ALA A 124 -5.73 -8.07 8.66
CA ALA A 124 -4.75 -8.42 7.65
C ALA A 124 -5.42 -8.41 6.27
N PHE A 125 -4.93 -7.59 5.34
CA PHE A 125 -5.36 -7.60 3.95
C PHE A 125 -4.66 -8.73 3.21
N THR A 126 -5.45 -9.65 2.66
CA THR A 126 -4.95 -10.87 1.99
C THR A 126 -5.16 -10.88 0.49
N ASP A 127 -6.11 -10.09 -0.01
CA ASP A 127 -6.34 -9.88 -1.45
C ASP A 127 -5.38 -8.81 -1.98
N VAL A 128 -4.11 -9.20 -2.00
CA VAL A 128 -2.95 -8.35 -2.31
C VAL A 128 -2.15 -9.01 -3.42
N ARG A 129 -1.76 -8.20 -4.41
CA ARG A 129 -0.91 -8.65 -5.50
C ARG A 129 0.24 -7.68 -5.70
N LEU A 130 1.46 -8.22 -5.82
CA LEU A 130 2.66 -7.47 -6.17
C LEU A 130 3.09 -7.90 -7.57
N THR A 131 3.39 -6.95 -8.44
CA THR A 131 3.91 -7.28 -9.78
C THR A 131 5.03 -6.34 -10.16
N GLN A 132 6.07 -6.87 -10.80
CA GLN A 132 7.08 -6.04 -11.44
C GLN A 132 6.50 -5.39 -12.70
N VAL A 133 6.62 -4.06 -12.78
CA VAL A 133 6.21 -3.30 -13.96
C VAL A 133 7.36 -3.35 -14.97
N SER A 134 7.21 -4.16 -16.02
CA SER A 134 8.11 -4.10 -17.18
C SER A 134 7.85 -2.83 -17.99
N ASP A 135 8.91 -2.15 -18.44
CA ASP A 135 8.93 -0.89 -19.21
C ASP A 135 7.57 -0.48 -19.80
N ARG A 136 6.90 0.49 -19.16
CA ARG A 136 5.83 1.23 -19.81
C ARG A 136 6.46 1.94 -21.01
N LYS A 137 6.06 1.56 -22.24
CA LYS A 137 6.27 2.41 -23.42
C LYS A 137 5.64 3.76 -23.10
N ILE A 138 6.47 4.74 -22.75
CA ILE A 138 6.06 6.14 -22.66
C ILE A 138 5.56 6.50 -24.06
N SER A 139 4.25 6.55 -24.21
CA SER A 139 3.62 7.06 -25.42
C SER A 139 3.78 8.57 -25.34
N SER A 140 4.86 9.08 -25.93
CA SER A 140 5.03 10.52 -26.17
C SER A 140 3.91 10.96 -27.10
N VAL A 141 2.90 11.64 -26.55
CA VAL A 141 1.99 12.46 -27.34
C VAL A 141 2.73 13.76 -27.61
N LEU A 142 3.13 13.94 -28.88
CA LEU A 142 3.63 15.19 -29.45
C LEU A 142 2.52 16.24 -29.47
#